data_AF-A0A3D2TVY0-F1
#
_entry.id   AF-A0A3D2TVY0-F1
#
_cell.length_a   1.000
_cell.length_b   1.000
_cell.length_c   1.000
_cell.angle_alpha   90.00
_cell.angle_beta   90.00
_cell.angle_gamma   90.00
#
_symmetry.space_group_name_H-M   'P 1'
#
loop_
_entity.id
_entity.type
_entity.pdbx_description
1 polymer ?
#
loop_
_entity_poly.entity_id
_entity_poly.type
_entity_poly.pdbx_seq_one_letter_code
_entity_poly.pdbx_strand_id
1 'polypeptide(L)'
;MKRITEITKRDVYELFRDGYIEEGFVIEERVAYPYYGRLKEIEFLERLYDLEKMGSKDPRYSNAKEDIIQNTINNNGYPYCWVFQDNRFGLNKGPDEIFLRFICEIFHPLVRNEKKQWKSFLNKVNNLIKEDGYELYIKEYISGREVYDYRLYGVDVADKMDKNAIRDLIDEFKSDLIAKATNGDMLEKDYKRCRDILMQIPELKTHIPTFIKSNHSANDFRRYMQAYNQHYADRRSLINTEMDNLASYLNEDSDQFMQMKEYTKQEELGSGGFGTVFKYYNTCLDMDFAVKIYDPVFVSAEEQSEGEKRFFREAKMLFSLNNTHIARIYDAGRMEGKPYIKMEYIKGYTVEELRNREGNMSFPRSAIVISDILVGLKHAHERGVIHRDLKPSNVIFSESEKMFKIIDFGVSAFLDTENHTQLTKTGEHIAGGGFIDPILQQNPKIRDVRCDIYSVGAIWYFLLCGRVPSGSDMREYLEKSNSQITPTDIDIVMKCLSSSIENRYHSCEELLPIVKNAMG
;
A
#
# COMPACT_ATOMS: atom_id res chain seq x y z
N MET A 1 13.90 5.98 20.02
CA MET A 1 15.11 6.21 20.86
C MET A 1 14.71 6.23 22.36
N LYS A 2 15.57 5.86 23.33
CA LYS A 2 15.28 6.02 24.78
C LYS A 2 15.69 7.43 25.25
N ARG A 3 14.75 8.35 25.40
CA ARG A 3 14.92 9.72 25.91
C ARG A 3 14.60 9.84 27.39
N ILE A 4 13.60 9.11 27.88
CA ILE A 4 13.22 9.17 29.29
C ILE A 4 14.35 8.53 30.10
N THR A 5 15.02 9.37 30.87
CA THR A 5 16.19 8.97 31.64
C THR A 5 15.80 8.03 32.77
N GLU A 6 16.76 7.22 33.24
CA GLU A 6 16.55 6.38 34.42
C GLU A 6 16.21 7.22 35.66
N ILE A 7 16.69 8.47 35.72
CA ILE A 7 16.36 9.45 36.77
C ILE A 7 14.88 9.80 36.72
N THR A 8 14.35 10.21 35.55
CA THR A 8 12.93 10.52 35.40
C THR A 8 12.03 9.32 35.69
N LYS A 9 12.40 8.12 35.23
CA LYS A 9 11.65 6.89 35.53
C LYS A 9 11.63 6.59 37.03
N ARG A 10 12.77 6.77 37.72
CA ARG A 10 12.87 6.65 39.18
C ARG A 10 11.99 7.68 39.87
N ASP A 11 12.07 8.95 39.48
CA ASP A 11 11.36 10.05 40.14
C ASP A 11 9.83 9.90 39.98
N VAL A 12 9.37 9.44 38.81
CA VAL A 12 7.95 9.08 38.60
C VAL A 12 7.55 7.88 39.47
N TYR A 13 8.38 6.84 39.56
CA TYR A 13 8.13 5.71 40.45
C TYR A 13 8.04 6.15 41.93
N GLU A 14 8.98 6.97 42.39
CA GLU A 14 8.99 7.51 43.76
C GLU A 14 7.78 8.39 44.03
N LEU A 15 7.35 9.20 43.05
CA LEU A 15 6.12 9.97 43.16
C LEU A 15 4.89 9.08 43.38
N PHE A 16 4.74 7.97 42.66
CA PHE A 16 3.60 7.05 42.87
C PHE A 16 3.73 6.19 44.13
N ARG A 17 4.95 5.77 44.49
CA ARG A 17 5.22 4.97 45.70
C ARG A 17 5.02 5.79 46.96
N ASP A 18 5.60 6.98 47.00
CA ASP A 18 5.70 7.78 48.21
C ASP A 18 4.69 8.92 48.25
N GLY A 19 4.13 9.33 47.12
CA GLY A 19 3.34 10.55 47.03
C GLY A 19 4.22 11.79 47.17
N TYR A 20 3.61 12.93 47.51
CA TYR A 20 4.33 14.16 47.82
C TYR A 20 3.70 14.86 49.02
N ILE A 21 4.47 15.75 49.64
CA ILE A 21 3.98 16.60 50.73
C ILE A 21 3.45 17.90 50.11
N GLU A 22 2.21 18.24 50.43
CA GLU A 22 1.62 19.53 50.11
C GLU A 22 1.76 20.43 51.34
N GLU A 23 2.53 21.51 51.22
CA GLU A 23 2.71 22.49 52.29
C GLU A 23 1.42 23.31 52.43
N GLY A 24 0.58 22.93 53.39
CA GLY A 24 -0.57 23.71 53.82
C GLY A 24 -0.15 24.84 54.75
N PHE A 25 -1.00 25.87 54.86
CA PHE A 25 -0.77 27.04 55.72
C PHE A 25 -0.62 26.71 57.22
N VAL A 26 -1.00 25.49 57.65
CA VAL A 26 -1.04 25.07 59.06
C VAL A 26 -0.48 23.65 59.29
N ILE A 27 -0.58 22.73 58.32
CA ILE A 27 -0.16 21.33 58.47
C ILE A 27 0.37 20.82 57.11
N GLU A 28 1.45 20.06 57.13
CA GLU A 28 1.93 19.27 55.98
C GLU A 28 1.04 18.04 55.79
N GLU A 29 0.40 17.91 54.62
CA GLU A 29 -0.42 16.74 54.29
C GLU A 29 0.28 15.91 53.21
N ARG A 30 0.38 14.59 53.45
CA ARG A 30 0.92 13.66 52.45
C ARG A 30 -0.17 13.29 51.46
N VAL A 31 0.00 13.70 50.22
CA VAL A 31 -0.90 13.35 49.12
C VAL A 31 -0.38 12.09 48.42
N ALA A 32 -1.18 11.02 48.46
CA ALA A 32 -0.89 9.77 47.76
C ALA A 32 -1.94 9.48 46.68
N TYR A 33 -1.49 8.93 45.56
CA TYR A 33 -2.37 8.52 44.47
C TYR A 33 -1.95 7.17 43.91
N PRO A 34 -2.82 6.13 43.97
CA PRO A 34 -2.50 4.83 43.41
C PRO A 34 -2.50 4.89 41.88
N TYR A 35 -1.48 4.28 41.27
CA TYR A 35 -1.34 4.25 39.81
C TYR A 35 -2.51 3.51 39.11
N TYR A 36 -3.13 2.54 39.78
CA TYR A 36 -4.34 1.86 39.30
C TYR A 36 -5.64 2.65 39.55
N GLY A 37 -5.54 3.86 40.12
CA GLY A 37 -6.65 4.78 40.31
C GLY A 37 -7.81 4.22 41.14
N ARG A 38 -8.95 3.96 40.49
CA ARG A 38 -10.17 3.43 41.10
C ARG A 38 -10.36 1.92 40.90
N LEU A 39 -9.55 1.31 40.04
CA LEU A 39 -9.62 -0.12 39.72
C LEU A 39 -8.87 -0.95 40.76
N LYS A 40 -8.97 -2.27 40.66
CA LYS A 40 -7.99 -3.16 41.28
C LYS A 40 -6.73 -3.20 40.43
N GLU A 41 -5.61 -3.50 41.07
CA GLU A 41 -4.30 -3.55 40.41
C GLU A 41 -4.29 -4.52 39.22
N ILE A 42 -4.87 -5.72 39.38
CA ILE A 42 -4.97 -6.70 38.29
C ILE A 42 -5.83 -6.20 37.13
N GLU A 43 -6.98 -5.57 37.43
CA GLU A 43 -7.90 -5.02 36.42
C GLU A 43 -7.23 -3.89 35.62
N PHE A 44 -6.38 -3.10 36.27
CA PHE A 44 -5.58 -2.07 35.59
C PHE A 44 -4.54 -2.69 34.65
N LEU A 45 -3.79 -3.71 35.11
CA LEU A 45 -2.76 -4.35 34.30
C LEU A 45 -3.35 -5.08 33.07
N GLU A 46 -4.50 -5.72 33.20
CA GLU A 46 -5.20 -6.40 32.08
C GLU A 46 -5.64 -5.43 30.97
N ARG A 47 -5.68 -4.12 31.23
CA ARG A 47 -5.96 -3.11 30.19
C ARG A 47 -4.76 -2.84 29.28
N LEU A 48 -3.55 -3.14 29.75
CA LEU A 48 -2.30 -2.87 29.04
C LEU A 48 -1.61 -4.13 28.54
N TYR A 49 -1.81 -5.26 29.22
CA TYR A 49 -1.03 -6.47 29.03
C TYR A 49 -1.91 -7.73 28.97
N ASP A 50 -1.56 -8.66 28.09
CA ASP A 50 -2.15 -10.01 28.04
C ASP A 50 -1.48 -10.91 29.09
N LEU A 51 -1.93 -10.79 30.34
CA LEU A 51 -1.31 -11.47 31.49
C LEU A 51 -1.42 -13.00 31.43
N GLU A 52 -2.34 -13.55 30.63
CA GLU A 52 -2.50 -15.00 30.44
C GLU A 52 -1.43 -15.56 29.50
N LYS A 53 -0.94 -14.76 28.55
CA LYS A 53 0.17 -15.13 27.66
C LYS A 53 1.55 -14.79 28.21
N MET A 54 1.62 -13.96 29.26
CA MET A 54 2.88 -13.60 29.90
C MET A 54 3.37 -14.69 30.86
N GLY A 55 4.68 -14.95 30.85
CA GLY A 55 5.30 -15.92 31.75
C GLY A 55 5.21 -15.51 33.23
N SER A 56 4.99 -16.50 34.10
CA SER A 56 5.05 -16.33 35.55
C SER A 56 6.50 -16.14 36.04
N LYS A 57 6.70 -15.39 37.12
CA LYS A 57 8.00 -15.37 37.84
C LYS A 57 8.14 -16.52 38.83
N ASP A 58 7.02 -17.06 39.27
CA ASP A 58 6.95 -18.18 40.17
C ASP A 58 6.54 -19.44 39.38
N PRO A 59 7.42 -20.44 39.26
CA PRO A 59 7.17 -21.63 38.45
C PRO A 59 5.99 -22.48 38.95
N ARG A 60 5.42 -22.19 40.12
CA ARG A 60 4.19 -22.83 40.62
C ARG A 60 2.94 -22.40 39.87
N TYR A 61 2.98 -21.28 39.14
CA TYR A 61 1.86 -20.73 38.40
C TYR A 61 2.08 -20.78 36.90
N SER A 62 1.00 -20.96 36.15
CA SER A 62 1.03 -21.22 34.71
C SER A 62 1.32 -19.95 33.90
N ASN A 63 0.93 -18.79 34.42
CA ASN A 63 1.04 -17.49 33.75
C ASN A 63 1.20 -16.35 34.77
N ALA A 64 1.49 -15.15 34.27
CA ALA A 64 1.67 -13.96 35.10
C ALA A 64 0.40 -13.59 35.87
N LYS A 65 -0.80 -13.82 35.31
CA LYS A 65 -2.08 -13.52 35.97
C LYS A 65 -2.24 -14.27 37.28
N GLU A 66 -2.04 -15.59 37.28
CA GLU A 66 -2.14 -16.44 38.48
C GLU A 66 -1.14 -16.03 39.56
N ASP A 67 0.11 -15.81 39.17
CA ASP A 67 1.19 -15.33 40.05
C ASP A 67 0.85 -13.98 40.70
N ILE A 68 0.44 -13.01 39.88
CA ILE A 68 0.13 -11.65 40.35
C ILE A 68 -1.09 -11.68 41.28
N ILE A 69 -2.15 -12.41 40.94
CA ILE A 69 -3.33 -12.55 41.79
C ILE A 69 -2.93 -13.12 43.16
N GLN A 70 -2.10 -14.18 43.18
CA GLN A 70 -1.69 -14.76 44.46
C GLN A 70 -0.88 -13.76 45.30
N ASN A 71 0.07 -13.06 44.70
CA ASN A 71 0.98 -12.18 45.43
C ASN A 71 0.35 -10.85 45.83
N THR A 72 -0.63 -10.34 45.08
CA THR A 72 -1.30 -9.06 45.36
C THR A 72 -2.55 -9.20 46.22
N ILE A 73 -3.27 -10.32 46.14
CA ILE A 73 -4.55 -10.50 46.85
C ILE A 73 -4.40 -11.45 48.04
N ASN A 74 -3.70 -12.57 47.87
CA ASN A 74 -3.74 -13.67 48.84
C ASN A 74 -2.59 -13.63 49.84
N ASN A 75 -1.39 -13.22 49.40
CA ASN A 75 -0.17 -13.29 50.22
C ASN A 75 0.46 -11.92 50.55
N ASN A 76 0.02 -10.84 49.89
CA ASN A 76 0.62 -9.49 49.98
C ASN A 76 2.16 -9.52 49.85
N GLY A 77 2.66 -10.36 48.94
CA GLY A 77 4.09 -10.65 48.76
C GLY A 77 4.82 -9.59 47.94
N TYR A 78 4.09 -8.76 47.20
CA TYR A 78 4.69 -7.70 46.40
C TYR A 78 4.67 -6.35 47.13
N PRO A 79 5.78 -5.59 47.11
CA PRO A 79 5.80 -4.24 47.65
C PRO A 79 4.86 -3.34 46.87
N TYR A 80 4.35 -2.27 47.50
CA TYR A 80 3.55 -1.29 46.79
C TYR A 80 4.33 -0.68 45.62
N CYS A 81 3.66 -0.51 44.46
CA CYS A 81 4.28 -0.10 43.19
C CYS A 81 5.34 -1.06 42.61
N TRP A 82 5.35 -2.34 42.99
CA TRP A 82 6.27 -3.36 42.46
C TRP A 82 6.31 -3.42 40.91
N VAL A 83 5.20 -3.13 40.24
CA VAL A 83 5.09 -3.17 38.78
C VAL A 83 6.15 -2.30 38.08
N PHE A 84 6.50 -1.15 38.66
CA PHE A 84 7.51 -0.23 38.12
C PHE A 84 8.90 -0.87 38.08
N GLN A 85 9.15 -1.85 38.94
CA GLN A 85 10.42 -2.55 39.08
C GLN A 85 10.40 -3.95 38.44
N ASP A 86 9.23 -4.45 38.03
CA ASP A 86 9.11 -5.76 37.43
C ASP A 86 9.44 -5.72 35.93
N ASN A 87 10.54 -6.39 35.57
CA ASN A 87 11.05 -6.47 34.21
C ASN A 87 10.04 -7.00 33.18
N ARG A 88 9.00 -7.76 33.59
CA ARG A 88 7.95 -8.25 32.67
C ARG A 88 7.20 -7.10 31.98
N PHE A 89 7.09 -5.95 32.62
CA PHE A 89 6.33 -4.80 32.13
C PHE A 89 7.19 -3.76 31.42
N GLY A 90 8.52 -3.90 31.46
CA GLY A 90 9.43 -3.01 30.74
C GLY A 90 9.42 -1.54 31.21
N LEU A 91 8.81 -1.20 32.35
CA LEU A 91 8.66 0.19 32.77
C LEU A 91 10.00 0.85 33.12
N ASN A 92 10.91 0.11 33.75
CA ASN A 92 12.25 0.60 34.10
C ASN A 92 13.21 0.57 32.89
N LYS A 93 13.45 -0.61 32.33
CA LYS A 93 14.49 -0.82 31.29
C LYS A 93 13.97 -0.95 29.86
N GLY A 94 12.67 -0.93 29.63
CA GLY A 94 12.05 -1.07 28.30
C GLY A 94 12.03 0.25 27.50
N PRO A 95 11.39 0.22 26.31
CA PRO A 95 11.18 1.39 25.47
C PRO A 95 10.32 2.46 26.16
N ASP A 96 10.54 3.72 25.81
CA ASP A 96 9.80 4.85 26.38
C ASP A 96 8.31 4.81 26.06
N GLU A 97 7.93 4.30 24.89
CA GLU A 97 6.53 4.06 24.52
C GLU A 97 5.81 3.19 25.56
N ILE A 98 6.44 2.12 26.05
CA ILE A 98 5.83 1.25 27.06
C ILE A 98 5.60 2.05 28.36
N PHE A 99 6.58 2.84 28.77
CA PHE A 99 6.46 3.69 29.96
C PHE A 99 5.38 4.76 29.79
N LEU A 100 5.39 5.51 28.69
CA LEU A 100 4.44 6.59 28.43
C LEU A 100 3.00 6.07 28.28
N ARG A 101 2.79 4.94 27.58
CA ARG A 101 1.48 4.28 27.51
C ARG A 101 0.96 3.88 28.89
N PHE A 102 1.84 3.34 29.74
CA PHE A 102 1.49 3.02 31.12
C PHE A 102 1.06 4.27 31.90
N ILE A 103 1.82 5.37 31.77
CA ILE A 103 1.48 6.65 32.41
C ILE A 103 0.15 7.22 31.89
N CYS A 104 -0.10 7.20 30.58
CA CYS A 104 -1.37 7.65 30.00
C CYS A 104 -2.55 6.85 30.56
N GLU A 105 -2.40 5.54 30.73
CA GLU A 105 -3.45 4.66 31.25
C GLU A 105 -3.78 4.96 32.72
N ILE A 106 -2.79 5.32 33.56
CA ILE A 106 -3.03 5.77 34.95
C ILE A 106 -4.05 6.91 34.98
N PHE A 107 -3.96 7.84 34.04
CA PHE A 107 -4.80 9.04 33.95
C PHE A 107 -6.02 8.88 33.03
N HIS A 108 -6.22 7.69 32.47
CA HIS A 108 -7.38 7.42 31.62
C HIS A 108 -8.69 7.54 32.42
N PRO A 109 -9.77 8.15 31.89
CA PRO A 109 -11.03 8.36 32.62
C PRO A 109 -11.68 7.11 33.24
N LEU A 110 -11.42 5.92 32.69
CA LEU A 110 -11.90 4.65 33.25
C LEU A 110 -11.08 4.16 34.47
N VAL A 111 -9.83 4.61 34.59
CA VAL A 111 -8.87 4.22 35.63
C VAL A 111 -8.82 5.28 36.72
N ARG A 112 -8.63 6.55 36.36
CA ARG A 112 -8.42 7.62 37.34
C ARG A 112 -9.60 7.80 38.29
N ASN A 113 -9.29 8.10 39.55
CA ASN A 113 -10.28 8.45 40.55
C ASN A 113 -10.47 9.97 40.62
N GLU A 114 -11.60 10.47 40.12
CA GLU A 114 -11.95 11.90 40.13
C GLU A 114 -12.09 12.49 41.53
N LYS A 115 -12.30 11.66 42.57
CA LYS A 115 -12.42 12.12 43.96
C LYS A 115 -11.06 12.35 44.63
N LYS A 116 -9.96 12.00 43.96
CA LYS A 116 -8.58 12.16 44.46
C LYS A 116 -7.83 13.21 43.65
N GLN A 117 -6.67 13.63 44.14
CA GLN A 117 -5.83 14.68 43.52
C GLN A 117 -5.08 14.21 42.25
N TRP A 118 -5.76 13.52 41.34
CA TRP A 118 -5.15 12.95 40.13
C TRP A 118 -4.53 14.02 39.22
N LYS A 119 -5.15 15.22 39.13
CA LYS A 119 -4.63 16.33 38.32
C LYS A 119 -3.27 16.83 38.82
N SER A 120 -3.04 16.81 40.13
CA SER A 120 -1.75 17.20 40.70
C SER A 120 -0.66 16.19 40.33
N PHE A 121 -0.97 14.89 40.44
CA PHE A 121 -0.08 13.82 39.98
C PHE A 121 0.20 13.91 38.48
N LEU A 122 -0.84 14.12 37.66
CA LEU A 122 -0.66 14.33 36.22
C LEU A 122 0.31 15.49 35.95
N ASN A 123 0.11 16.65 36.59
CA ASN A 123 0.96 17.81 36.38
C ASN A 123 2.42 17.54 36.80
N LYS A 124 2.63 16.88 37.94
CA LYS A 124 3.98 16.53 38.42
C LYS A 124 4.66 15.53 37.48
N VAL A 125 3.97 14.47 37.08
CA VAL A 125 4.51 13.50 36.11
C VAL A 125 4.80 14.18 34.78
N ASN A 126 3.89 15.02 34.29
CA ASN A 126 4.07 15.75 33.04
C ASN A 126 5.28 16.69 33.10
N ASN A 127 5.50 17.38 34.23
CA ASN A 127 6.69 18.21 34.41
C ASN A 127 7.99 17.39 34.40
N LEU A 128 8.00 16.21 35.04
CA LEU A 128 9.17 15.33 35.04
C LEU A 128 9.52 14.85 33.62
N ILE A 129 8.54 14.39 32.84
CA ILE A 129 8.81 13.90 31.49
C ILE A 129 9.11 15.02 30.48
N LYS A 130 8.71 16.26 30.78
CA LYS A 130 9.02 17.45 29.96
C LYS A 130 10.51 17.77 29.93
N GLU A 131 11.21 17.53 31.03
CA GLU A 131 12.67 17.65 31.08
C GLU A 131 13.36 16.70 30.08
N ASP A 132 12.73 15.54 29.82
CA ASP A 132 13.19 14.54 28.87
C ASP A 132 12.55 14.69 27.46
N GLY A 133 11.86 15.81 27.21
CA GLY A 133 11.34 16.17 25.90
C GLY A 133 10.01 15.52 25.52
N TYR A 134 9.23 15.03 26.48
CA TYR A 134 7.87 14.54 26.27
C TYR A 134 6.84 15.38 27.04
N GLU A 135 5.62 15.49 26.53
CA GLU A 135 4.48 15.96 27.32
C GLU A 135 3.28 15.04 27.15
N LEU A 136 2.49 14.93 28.22
CA LEU A 136 1.12 14.43 28.16
C LEU A 136 0.22 15.58 27.69
N TYR A 137 -0.54 15.34 26.64
CA TYR A 137 -1.51 16.27 26.06
C TYR A 137 -2.90 15.65 26.03
N ILE A 138 -3.93 16.49 25.97
CA ILE A 138 -5.31 16.02 25.84
C ILE A 138 -5.51 15.59 24.39
N LYS A 139 -5.68 14.29 24.15
CA LYS A 139 -5.93 13.70 22.83
C LYS A 139 -7.39 13.84 22.44
N GLU A 140 -8.29 13.48 23.35
CA GLU A 140 -9.73 13.44 23.10
C GLU A 140 -10.52 13.56 24.40
N TYR A 141 -11.85 13.50 24.28
CA TYR A 141 -12.77 13.52 25.42
C TYR A 141 -13.72 12.33 25.37
N ILE A 142 -13.83 11.60 26.48
CA ILE A 142 -14.85 10.56 26.66
C ILE A 142 -15.85 11.04 27.72
N SER A 143 -17.10 11.24 27.32
CA SER A 143 -18.17 11.75 28.21
C SER A 143 -17.76 13.05 28.93
N GLY A 144 -17.11 13.97 28.19
CA GLY A 144 -16.62 15.26 28.71
C GLY A 144 -15.36 15.18 29.56
N ARG A 145 -14.68 14.03 29.62
CA ARG A 145 -13.46 13.82 30.43
C ARG A 145 -12.24 13.69 29.54
N GLU A 146 -11.18 14.39 29.92
CA GLU A 146 -9.90 14.45 29.23
C GLU A 146 -9.25 13.05 29.14
N VAL A 147 -8.96 12.59 27.93
CA VAL A 147 -8.12 11.43 27.64
C VAL A 147 -6.75 11.93 27.21
N TYR A 148 -5.70 11.44 27.85
CA TYR A 148 -4.33 11.89 27.61
C TYR A 148 -3.56 10.91 26.74
N ASP A 149 -2.75 11.46 25.85
CA ASP A 149 -1.72 10.75 25.10
C ASP A 149 -0.40 11.51 25.26
N TYR A 150 0.70 10.97 24.76
CA TYR A 150 2.01 11.60 24.84
C TYR A 150 2.47 12.11 23.48
N ARG A 151 3.24 13.20 23.49
CA ARG A 151 3.92 13.75 22.31
C ARG A 151 5.22 14.41 22.70
N LEU A 152 6.02 14.80 21.71
CA LEU A 152 7.28 15.51 21.96
C LEU A 152 7.06 16.98 22.36
N TYR A 153 7.90 17.45 23.29
CA TYR A 153 7.81 18.78 23.92
C TYR A 153 9.13 19.54 23.88
N GLY A 154 9.07 20.86 23.69
CA GLY A 154 10.23 21.76 23.62
C GLY A 154 10.79 21.91 22.20
N VAL A 155 11.57 22.96 21.93
CA VAL A 155 12.22 23.17 20.62
C VAL A 155 13.61 22.53 20.55
N ASP A 156 14.30 22.46 21.70
CA ASP A 156 15.61 21.81 21.89
C ASP A 156 15.60 20.28 21.65
N VAL A 157 14.43 19.72 21.33
CA VAL A 157 14.29 18.34 20.90
C VAL A 157 14.55 18.14 19.42
N ALA A 158 14.49 19.19 18.59
CA ALA A 158 14.59 19.10 17.13
C ALA A 158 15.85 18.34 16.68
N ASP A 159 17.01 18.71 17.21
CA ASP A 159 18.30 18.07 16.92
C ASP A 159 18.43 16.63 17.48
N LYS A 160 17.49 16.23 18.35
CA LYS A 160 17.45 14.91 19.00
C LYS A 160 16.28 14.06 18.49
N MET A 161 15.46 14.55 17.57
CA MET A 161 14.34 13.83 16.95
C MET A 161 14.82 12.70 16.06
N ASP A 162 14.35 11.48 16.34
CA ASP A 162 14.46 10.41 15.37
C ASP A 162 13.45 10.66 14.24
N LYS A 163 13.74 10.15 13.05
CA LYS A 163 12.99 10.47 11.83
C LYS A 163 11.50 10.11 11.93
N ASN A 164 11.15 9.05 12.66
CA ASN A 164 9.76 8.68 12.95
C ASN A 164 9.05 9.73 13.80
N ALA A 165 9.69 10.20 14.87
CA ALA A 165 9.18 11.31 15.67
C ALA A 165 8.99 12.61 14.87
N ILE A 166 9.88 12.89 13.91
CA ILE A 166 9.70 14.06 13.03
C ILE A 166 8.51 13.84 12.09
N ARG A 167 8.34 12.62 11.58
CA ARG A 167 7.20 12.28 10.73
C ARG A 167 5.88 12.43 11.47
N ASP A 168 5.78 11.91 12.68
CA ASP A 168 4.58 12.05 13.52
C ASP A 168 4.26 13.53 13.78
N LEU A 169 5.29 14.37 13.99
CA LEU A 169 5.12 15.82 14.11
C LEU A 169 4.60 16.46 12.81
N ILE A 170 5.12 16.04 11.64
CA ILE A 170 4.64 16.53 10.33
C ILE A 170 3.18 16.13 10.12
N ASP A 171 2.81 14.88 10.42
CA ASP A 171 1.47 14.35 10.24
C ASP A 171 0.45 15.00 11.21
N GLU A 172 0.86 15.23 12.46
CA GLU A 172 0.11 16.04 13.44
C GLU A 172 -0.13 17.44 12.88
N PHE A 173 0.95 18.13 12.49
CA PHE A 173 0.85 19.51 12.03
C PHE A 173 0.04 19.62 10.72
N LYS A 174 0.22 18.69 9.78
CA LYS A 174 -0.56 18.59 8.55
C LYS A 174 -2.05 18.52 8.85
N SER A 175 -2.45 17.64 9.76
CA SER A 175 -3.84 17.45 10.16
C SER A 175 -4.44 18.73 10.74
N ASP A 176 -3.69 19.42 11.60
CA ASP A 176 -4.12 20.68 12.22
C ASP A 176 -4.17 21.85 11.22
N LEU A 177 -3.20 21.94 10.30
CA LEU A 177 -3.18 22.95 9.24
C LEU A 177 -4.38 22.78 8.31
N ILE A 178 -4.71 21.54 7.96
CA ILE A 178 -5.93 21.22 7.22
C ILE A 178 -7.13 21.70 8.02
N ALA A 179 -7.28 21.33 9.29
CA ALA A 179 -8.40 21.78 10.11
C ALA A 179 -8.53 23.32 10.11
N LYS A 180 -7.43 24.05 10.32
CA LYS A 180 -7.41 25.52 10.35
C LYS A 180 -7.78 26.15 9.00
N ALA A 181 -7.37 25.55 7.89
CA ALA A 181 -7.68 26.01 6.53
C ALA A 181 -9.14 25.75 6.12
N THR A 182 -9.86 24.95 6.90
CA THR A 182 -11.15 24.37 6.52
C THR A 182 -12.28 24.68 7.52
N ASN A 183 -12.19 25.83 8.19
CA ASN A 183 -13.10 26.31 9.24
C ASN A 183 -13.07 25.54 10.57
N GLY A 184 -12.18 24.55 10.72
CA GLY A 184 -11.84 23.98 12.02
C GLY A 184 -11.00 24.96 12.85
N ASP A 185 -10.80 24.60 14.11
CA ASP A 185 -9.96 25.37 15.01
C ASP A 185 -8.61 24.67 15.23
N MET A 186 -7.59 25.50 15.43
CA MET A 186 -6.24 25.09 15.77
C MET A 186 -5.72 26.11 16.78
N LEU A 187 -5.24 25.61 17.92
CA LEU A 187 -4.75 26.46 19.00
C LEU A 187 -3.43 27.12 18.58
N GLU A 188 -3.30 28.41 18.86
CA GLU A 188 -2.09 29.19 18.52
C GLU A 188 -0.81 28.59 19.12
N LYS A 189 -0.92 28.02 20.33
CA LYS A 189 0.20 27.34 20.99
C LYS A 189 0.68 26.11 20.22
N ASP A 190 -0.22 25.35 19.59
CA ASP A 190 0.12 24.12 18.89
C ASP A 190 0.72 24.45 17.51
N TYR A 191 0.20 25.48 16.84
CA TYR A 191 0.80 25.99 15.60
C TYR A 191 2.23 26.44 15.85
N LYS A 192 2.42 27.27 16.88
CA LYS A 192 3.75 27.77 17.25
C LYS A 192 4.70 26.63 17.60
N ARG A 193 4.25 25.65 18.39
CA ARG A 193 5.05 24.47 18.75
C ARG A 193 5.52 23.71 17.52
N CYS A 194 4.60 23.25 16.66
CA CYS A 194 4.95 22.44 15.50
C CYS A 194 5.84 23.21 14.53
N ARG A 195 5.51 24.47 14.27
CA ARG A 195 6.32 25.34 13.42
C ARG A 195 7.73 25.51 13.97
N ASP A 196 7.86 25.89 15.23
CA ASP A 196 9.17 26.23 15.82
C ASP A 196 10.06 24.98 15.88
N ILE A 197 9.50 23.80 16.21
CA ILE A 197 10.24 22.54 16.16
C ILE A 197 10.69 22.24 14.73
N LEU A 198 9.79 22.26 13.75
CA LEU A 198 10.14 21.98 12.34
C LEU A 198 11.21 22.93 11.82
N MET A 199 11.13 24.22 12.16
CA MET A 199 12.10 25.23 11.73
C MET A 199 13.51 25.02 12.29
N GLN A 200 13.64 24.27 13.39
CA GLN A 200 14.94 23.94 13.99
C GLN A 200 15.54 22.65 13.44
N ILE A 201 14.77 21.79 12.77
CA ILE A 201 15.26 20.52 12.20
C ILE A 201 16.18 20.81 11.02
N PRO A 202 17.50 20.54 11.12
CA PRO A 202 18.47 20.92 10.10
C PRO A 202 18.18 20.29 8.74
N GLU A 203 17.76 19.02 8.69
CA GLU A 203 17.52 18.29 7.44
C GLU A 203 16.33 18.86 6.64
N LEU A 204 15.34 19.42 7.34
CA LEU A 204 14.11 19.92 6.72
C LEU A 204 14.15 21.41 6.41
N LYS A 205 15.07 22.16 7.01
CA LYS A 205 15.10 23.63 6.97
C LYS A 205 14.97 24.25 5.57
N THR A 206 15.62 23.66 4.57
CA THR A 206 15.54 24.13 3.17
C THR A 206 14.21 23.77 2.51
N HIS A 207 13.58 22.67 2.93
CA HIS A 207 12.39 22.06 2.34
C HIS A 207 11.06 22.49 2.98
N ILE A 208 11.09 23.18 4.14
CA ILE A 208 9.85 23.65 4.79
C ILE A 208 9.02 24.54 3.82
N PRO A 209 7.72 24.26 3.64
CA PRO A 209 6.84 25.01 2.75
C PRO A 209 6.79 26.50 3.05
N THR A 210 6.64 27.32 2.00
CA THR A 210 6.59 28.79 2.13
C THR A 210 5.51 29.24 3.09
N PHE A 211 4.33 28.61 3.07
CA PHE A 211 3.23 28.95 3.96
C PHE A 211 3.50 28.66 5.44
N ILE A 212 4.52 27.86 5.79
CA ILE A 212 4.96 27.65 7.18
C ILE A 212 6.05 28.66 7.52
N LYS A 213 6.99 28.89 6.58
CA LYS A 213 8.08 29.87 6.73
C LYS A 213 7.53 31.28 6.98
N SER A 214 6.55 31.71 6.19
CA SER A 214 6.04 33.10 6.17
C SER A 214 4.99 33.42 7.23
N ASN A 215 4.40 32.42 7.90
CA ASN A 215 3.29 32.61 8.81
C ASN A 215 3.67 32.19 10.23
N HIS A 216 3.58 33.12 11.19
CA HIS A 216 4.04 32.94 12.57
C HIS A 216 2.92 32.61 13.58
N SER A 217 1.66 32.66 13.13
CA SER A 217 0.48 32.30 13.91
C SER A 217 -0.50 31.47 13.07
N ALA A 218 -1.39 30.73 13.73
CA ALA A 218 -2.43 29.96 13.06
C ALA A 218 -3.40 30.87 12.28
N ASN A 219 -3.61 32.09 12.79
CA ASN A 219 -4.41 33.11 12.11
C ASN A 219 -3.73 33.70 10.87
N ASP A 220 -2.42 33.93 10.90
CA ASP A 220 -1.67 34.38 9.70
C ASP A 220 -1.72 33.31 8.62
N PHE A 221 -1.49 32.05 8.99
CA PHE A 221 -1.63 30.90 8.09
C PHE A 221 -3.02 30.83 7.47
N ARG A 222 -4.09 31.02 8.27
CA ARG A 222 -5.46 31.04 7.76
C ARG A 222 -5.67 32.16 6.73
N ARG A 223 -5.19 33.37 7.01
CA ARG A 223 -5.29 34.51 6.08
C ARG A 223 -4.52 34.24 4.78
N TYR A 224 -3.32 33.71 4.88
CA TYR A 224 -2.51 33.29 3.74
C TYR A 224 -3.27 32.28 2.86
N MET A 225 -3.85 31.26 3.49
CA MET A 225 -4.61 30.21 2.80
C MET A 225 -5.88 30.74 2.14
N GLN A 226 -6.61 31.63 2.81
CA GLN A 226 -7.79 32.29 2.24
C GLN A 226 -7.45 33.21 1.05
N ALA A 227 -6.30 33.88 1.09
CA ALA A 227 -5.79 34.70 0.00
C ALA A 227 -5.29 33.85 -1.19
N TYR A 228 -4.74 32.66 -0.91
CA TYR A 228 -4.27 31.73 -1.94
C TYR A 228 -5.42 31.21 -2.81
N ASN A 229 -6.50 30.70 -2.19
CA ASN A 229 -7.65 30.20 -2.93
C ASN A 229 -8.93 30.20 -2.07
N GLN A 230 -10.06 30.57 -2.68
CA GLN A 230 -11.37 30.54 -2.03
C GLN A 230 -11.94 29.12 -1.87
N HIS A 231 -11.54 28.18 -2.73
CA HIS A 231 -12.01 26.80 -2.70
C HIS A 231 -11.26 25.95 -1.67
N TYR A 232 -12.03 25.24 -0.84
CA TYR A 232 -11.52 24.33 0.20
C TYR A 232 -10.64 23.21 -0.37
N ALA A 233 -11.04 22.61 -1.49
CA ALA A 233 -10.37 21.46 -2.08
C ALA A 233 -8.93 21.78 -2.48
N ASP A 234 -8.71 22.97 -3.06
CA ASP A 234 -7.39 23.41 -3.51
C ASP A 234 -6.47 23.71 -2.34
N ARG A 235 -6.97 24.37 -1.28
CA ARG A 235 -6.19 24.62 -0.06
C ARG A 235 -5.76 23.31 0.61
N ARG A 236 -6.67 22.34 0.69
CA ARG A 236 -6.37 21.01 1.24
C ARG A 236 -5.36 20.26 0.36
N SER A 237 -5.50 20.33 -0.96
CA SER A 237 -4.58 19.72 -1.91
C SER A 237 -3.16 20.28 -1.77
N LEU A 238 -3.03 21.59 -1.66
CA LEU A 238 -1.75 22.27 -1.42
C LEU A 238 -1.10 21.80 -0.11
N ILE A 239 -1.84 21.85 1.01
CA ILE A 239 -1.33 21.44 2.32
C ILE A 239 -0.91 19.97 2.29
N ASN A 240 -1.73 19.09 1.69
CA ASN A 240 -1.39 17.68 1.56
C ASN A 240 -0.08 17.50 0.79
N THR A 241 -0.01 18.05 -0.42
CA THR A 241 1.15 17.90 -1.31
C THR A 241 2.43 18.40 -0.65
N GLU A 242 2.41 19.61 -0.09
CA GLU A 242 3.60 20.23 0.50
C GLU A 242 4.04 19.54 1.80
N MET A 243 3.10 19.10 2.64
CA MET A 243 3.43 18.39 3.88
C MET A 243 3.87 16.94 3.62
N ASP A 244 3.27 16.25 2.64
CA ASP A 244 3.70 14.92 2.21
C ASP A 244 5.08 14.96 1.58
N ASN A 245 5.37 15.98 0.77
CA ASN A 245 6.70 16.25 0.26
C ASN A 245 7.68 16.50 1.43
N LEU A 246 7.29 17.30 2.42
CA LEU A 246 8.14 17.54 3.60
C LEU A 246 8.46 16.24 4.35
N ALA A 247 7.47 15.38 4.59
CA ALA A 247 7.66 14.07 5.20
C ALA A 247 8.50 13.14 4.32
N SER A 248 8.46 13.30 3.00
CA SER A 248 9.25 12.50 2.07
C SER A 248 10.77 12.72 2.23
N TYR A 249 11.20 13.93 2.60
CA TYR A 249 12.63 14.23 2.85
C TYR A 249 13.18 13.58 4.12
N LEU A 250 12.31 13.21 5.07
CA LEU A 250 12.73 12.41 6.23
C LEU A 250 13.02 10.96 5.85
N ASN A 251 12.48 10.49 4.72
CA ASN A 251 12.73 9.16 4.20
C ASN A 251 14.08 9.07 3.47
N GLU A 252 15.13 9.75 3.98
CA GLU A 252 16.51 9.54 3.54
C GLU A 252 17.38 8.75 4.53
N ASP A 253 16.96 8.40 5.78
CA ASP A 253 17.72 7.41 6.62
C ASP A 253 16.92 6.65 7.71
N SER A 254 15.62 6.37 7.56
CA SER A 254 14.95 5.47 8.52
C SER A 254 13.88 4.63 7.88
N ASP A 255 14.32 3.81 6.94
CA ASP A 255 13.86 2.43 6.91
C ASP A 255 14.93 1.63 6.18
N GLN A 256 15.78 0.89 6.89
CA GLN A 256 16.72 -0.04 6.23
C GLN A 256 15.96 -1.13 5.44
N PHE A 257 14.63 -1.22 5.60
CA PHE A 257 13.75 -2.10 4.83
C PHE A 257 12.98 -1.41 3.69
N MET A 258 12.87 -0.06 3.66
CA MET A 258 12.13 0.67 2.61
C MET A 258 12.97 1.73 1.84
N GLN A 259 14.25 1.90 2.18
CA GLN A 259 15.21 2.77 1.46
C GLN A 259 16.44 2.06 0.93
N MET A 260 16.37 0.79 0.58
CA MET A 260 17.36 0.35 -0.39
C MET A 260 16.97 0.99 -1.73
N LYS A 261 17.93 1.64 -2.42
CA LYS A 261 17.86 1.86 -3.87
C LYS A 261 17.88 0.49 -4.55
N GLU A 262 16.86 -0.32 -4.29
CA GLU A 262 16.80 -1.71 -4.71
C GLU A 262 16.59 -1.75 -6.20
N TYR A 263 15.63 -0.95 -6.67
CA TYR A 263 15.17 -0.98 -8.04
C TYR A 263 15.93 0.02 -8.89
N THR A 264 16.88 -0.48 -9.67
CA THR A 264 17.53 0.31 -10.72
C THR A 264 16.72 0.20 -11.99
N LYS A 265 16.17 1.32 -12.47
CA LYS A 265 15.56 1.39 -13.81
C LYS A 265 16.64 1.09 -14.85
N GLN A 266 16.38 0.11 -15.70
CA GLN A 266 17.25 -0.27 -16.80
C GLN A 266 16.65 0.23 -18.12
N GLU A 267 16.65 -0.60 -19.14
CA GLU A 267 16.17 -0.29 -20.49
C GLU A 267 14.64 -0.25 -20.58
N GLU A 268 14.15 0.46 -21.59
CA GLU A 268 12.77 0.36 -22.05
C GLU A 268 12.61 -0.95 -22.82
N LEU A 269 11.62 -1.76 -22.43
CA LEU A 269 11.29 -3.02 -23.09
C LEU A 269 10.26 -2.82 -24.21
N GLY A 270 9.45 -1.76 -24.13
CA GLY A 270 8.53 -1.38 -25.17
C GLY A 270 7.61 -0.22 -24.76
N SER A 271 7.10 0.51 -25.74
CA SER A 271 6.10 1.56 -25.57
C SER A 271 4.89 1.26 -26.45
N GLY A 272 3.69 1.53 -25.92
CA GLY A 272 2.43 1.37 -26.64
C GLY A 272 1.42 2.45 -26.25
N GLY A 273 0.23 2.43 -26.87
CA GLY A 273 -0.79 3.48 -26.71
C GLY A 273 -1.28 3.77 -25.28
N PHE A 274 -1.04 2.87 -24.33
CA PHE A 274 -1.49 3.00 -22.93
C PHE A 274 -0.36 3.25 -21.94
N GLY A 275 0.91 3.28 -22.40
CA GLY A 275 2.05 3.50 -21.53
C GLY A 275 3.33 2.80 -21.98
N THR A 276 4.35 2.88 -21.12
CA THR A 276 5.70 2.38 -21.39
C THR A 276 6.11 1.31 -20.38
N VAL A 277 6.74 0.24 -20.86
CA VAL A 277 7.26 -0.86 -20.05
C VAL A 277 8.76 -0.71 -19.90
N PHE A 278 9.24 -0.71 -18.67
CA PHE A 278 10.66 -0.65 -18.35
C PHE A 278 11.11 -1.89 -17.59
N LYS A 279 12.34 -2.30 -17.84
CA LYS A 279 13.02 -3.28 -17.00
C LYS A 279 13.54 -2.59 -15.75
N TYR A 280 13.36 -3.22 -14.60
CA TYR A 280 13.93 -2.81 -13.33
C TYR A 280 14.69 -3.97 -12.73
N TYR A 281 15.81 -3.70 -12.09
CA TYR A 281 16.59 -4.71 -11.38
C TYR A 281 16.53 -4.42 -9.89
N ASN A 282 16.10 -5.38 -9.07
CA ASN A 282 16.19 -5.32 -7.62
C ASN A 282 17.58 -5.85 -7.18
N THR A 283 18.41 -4.96 -6.65
CA THR A 283 19.77 -5.26 -6.18
C THR A 283 19.82 -6.19 -4.97
N CYS A 284 18.75 -6.27 -4.17
CA CYS A 284 18.69 -7.04 -2.93
C CYS A 284 18.21 -8.47 -3.16
N LEU A 285 17.30 -8.64 -4.12
CA LEU A 285 16.82 -9.95 -4.55
C LEU A 285 17.64 -10.54 -5.70
N ASP A 286 18.56 -9.75 -6.28
CA ASP A 286 19.28 -10.08 -7.52
C ASP A 286 18.30 -10.56 -8.61
N MET A 287 17.25 -9.75 -8.84
CA MET A 287 16.10 -10.17 -9.63
C MET A 287 15.58 -9.04 -10.53
N ASP A 288 15.29 -9.39 -11.78
CA ASP A 288 14.68 -8.50 -12.77
C ASP A 288 13.15 -8.46 -12.65
N PHE A 289 12.57 -7.29 -12.92
CA PHE A 289 11.14 -7.01 -12.94
C PHE A 289 10.78 -6.18 -14.18
N ALA A 290 9.55 -6.35 -14.66
CA ALA A 290 8.96 -5.46 -15.66
C ALA A 290 8.00 -4.51 -14.97
N VAL A 291 8.08 -3.22 -15.28
CA VAL A 291 7.17 -2.19 -14.74
C VAL A 291 6.54 -1.45 -15.90
N LYS A 292 5.22 -1.61 -16.04
CA LYS A 292 4.41 -0.88 -17.01
C LYS A 292 3.86 0.38 -16.34
N ILE A 293 4.25 1.53 -16.86
CA ILE A 293 3.80 2.85 -16.41
C ILE A 293 2.77 3.36 -17.41
N TYR A 294 1.58 3.68 -16.93
CA TYR A 294 0.48 4.11 -17.78
C TYR A 294 0.50 5.63 -17.96
N ASP A 295 0.29 6.10 -19.19
CA ASP A 295 0.16 7.54 -19.44
C ASP A 295 -1.19 8.07 -18.94
N PRO A 296 -1.27 9.34 -18.50
CA PRO A 296 -2.52 9.93 -18.03
C PRO A 296 -3.55 9.96 -19.17
N VAL A 297 -4.61 9.16 -19.05
CA VAL A 297 -5.71 9.07 -20.03
C VAL A 297 -6.76 10.17 -19.81
N PHE A 298 -6.71 10.91 -18.69
CA PHE A 298 -7.82 11.74 -18.22
C PHE A 298 -7.58 13.24 -18.40
N VAL A 299 -8.56 13.93 -18.97
CA VAL A 299 -8.49 15.34 -19.38
C VAL A 299 -8.91 16.28 -18.22
N SER A 300 -9.54 15.74 -17.17
CA SER A 300 -9.96 16.46 -15.97
C SER A 300 -9.64 15.71 -14.67
N ALA A 301 -9.52 16.43 -13.55
CA ALA A 301 -9.20 15.86 -12.24
C ALA A 301 -10.28 14.90 -11.69
N GLU A 302 -11.54 15.11 -12.09
CA GLU A 302 -12.67 14.26 -11.69
C GLU A 302 -12.69 12.94 -12.47
N GLU A 303 -12.45 12.98 -13.79
CA GLU A 303 -12.30 11.79 -14.63
C GLU A 303 -11.05 10.98 -14.24
N GLN A 304 -9.99 11.66 -13.79
CA GLN A 304 -8.79 11.00 -13.27
C GLN A 304 -9.08 10.16 -12.03
N SER A 305 -9.84 10.70 -11.07
CA SER A 305 -10.20 9.98 -9.84
C SER A 305 -11.06 8.74 -10.11
N GLU A 306 -12.02 8.82 -11.03
CA GLU A 306 -12.88 7.69 -11.40
C GLU A 306 -12.13 6.64 -12.21
N GLY A 307 -11.30 7.06 -13.17
CA GLY A 307 -10.47 6.17 -13.97
C GLY A 307 -9.42 5.42 -13.14
N GLU A 308 -8.79 6.10 -12.17
CA GLU A 308 -7.84 5.48 -11.25
C GLU A 308 -8.52 4.46 -10.31
N LYS A 309 -9.72 4.75 -9.80
CA LYS A 309 -10.48 3.78 -9.00
C LYS A 309 -10.79 2.51 -9.79
N ARG A 310 -11.14 2.65 -11.07
CA ARG A 310 -11.36 1.51 -11.98
C ARG A 310 -10.07 0.75 -12.21
N PHE A 311 -8.97 1.46 -12.50
CA PHE A 311 -7.65 0.84 -12.66
C PHE A 311 -7.28 -0.05 -11.47
N PHE A 312 -7.32 0.47 -10.23
CA PHE A 312 -6.95 -0.31 -9.05
C PHE A 312 -7.92 -1.44 -8.75
N ARG A 313 -9.22 -1.27 -9.06
CA ARG A 313 -10.21 -2.36 -8.94
C ARG A 313 -9.90 -3.50 -9.90
N GLU A 314 -9.56 -3.20 -11.14
CA GLU A 314 -9.23 -4.20 -12.17
C GLU A 314 -7.87 -4.84 -11.89
N ALA A 315 -6.86 -4.03 -11.52
CA ALA A 315 -5.54 -4.53 -11.11
C ALA A 315 -5.67 -5.56 -9.98
N LYS A 316 -6.54 -5.32 -8.98
CA LYS A 316 -6.84 -6.28 -7.91
C LYS A 316 -7.32 -7.64 -8.42
N MET A 317 -8.10 -7.69 -9.51
CA MET A 317 -8.52 -8.97 -10.10
C MET A 317 -7.33 -9.69 -10.74
N LEU A 318 -6.42 -8.95 -11.39
CA LEU A 318 -5.22 -9.52 -12.00
C LEU A 318 -4.25 -10.11 -10.96
N PHE A 319 -4.14 -9.53 -9.76
CA PHE A 319 -3.36 -10.13 -8.66
C PHE A 319 -3.82 -11.54 -8.26
N SER A 320 -5.09 -11.87 -8.49
CA SER A 320 -5.63 -13.19 -8.17
C SER A 320 -5.25 -14.26 -9.22
N LEU A 321 -4.68 -13.86 -10.35
CA LEU A 321 -4.24 -14.76 -11.42
C LEU A 321 -2.87 -15.35 -11.09
N ASN A 322 -2.88 -16.47 -10.36
CA ASN A 322 -1.67 -17.26 -10.12
C ASN A 322 -1.66 -18.53 -11.00
N ASN A 323 -0.99 -18.47 -12.15
CA ASN A 323 -0.83 -19.59 -13.10
C ASN A 323 0.54 -19.52 -13.77
N THR A 324 1.16 -20.66 -14.08
CA THR A 324 2.49 -20.71 -14.72
C THR A 324 2.53 -20.09 -16.12
N HIS A 325 1.41 -20.09 -16.85
CA HIS A 325 1.32 -19.51 -18.21
C HIS A 325 0.85 -18.04 -18.21
N ILE A 326 0.83 -17.38 -17.06
CA ILE A 326 0.50 -15.96 -16.91
C ILE A 326 1.65 -15.30 -16.13
N ALA A 327 2.15 -14.18 -16.64
CA ALA A 327 3.15 -13.38 -15.93
C ALA A 327 2.60 -12.92 -14.58
N ARG A 328 3.35 -13.17 -13.52
CA ARG A 328 2.90 -12.84 -12.18
C ARG A 328 2.92 -11.33 -11.94
N ILE A 329 1.84 -10.80 -11.39
CA ILE A 329 1.81 -9.42 -10.90
C ILE A 329 2.28 -9.40 -9.44
N TYR A 330 3.19 -8.47 -9.14
CA TYR A 330 3.76 -8.32 -7.80
C TYR A 330 3.25 -7.10 -7.07
N ASP A 331 3.04 -5.99 -7.79
CA ASP A 331 2.59 -4.73 -7.18
C ASP A 331 1.86 -3.84 -8.19
N ALA A 332 1.04 -2.93 -7.70
CA ALA A 332 0.39 -1.89 -8.49
C ALA A 332 0.21 -0.63 -7.62
N GLY A 333 0.55 0.52 -8.17
CA GLY A 333 0.57 1.75 -7.38
C GLY A 333 0.68 3.00 -8.23
N ARG A 334 1.29 4.04 -7.64
CA ARG A 334 1.63 5.29 -8.33
C ARG A 334 3.13 5.48 -8.32
N MET A 335 3.68 5.86 -9.47
CA MET A 335 5.07 6.26 -9.63
C MET A 335 5.08 7.57 -10.41
N GLU A 336 5.67 8.61 -9.84
CA GLU A 336 5.71 9.96 -10.43
C GLU A 336 4.32 10.48 -10.84
N GLY A 337 3.29 10.17 -10.04
CA GLY A 337 1.91 10.58 -10.31
C GLY A 337 1.18 9.76 -11.39
N LYS A 338 1.83 8.76 -12.00
CA LYS A 338 1.24 7.86 -13.00
C LYS A 338 0.93 6.48 -12.40
N PRO A 339 -0.18 5.82 -12.79
CA PRO A 339 -0.43 4.43 -12.41
C PRO A 339 0.65 3.51 -12.95
N TYR A 340 1.04 2.50 -12.17
CA TYR A 340 1.96 1.46 -12.65
C TYR A 340 1.50 0.07 -12.22
N ILE A 341 1.94 -0.93 -12.98
CA ILE A 341 1.90 -2.35 -12.59
C ILE A 341 3.32 -2.91 -12.67
N LYS A 342 3.77 -3.50 -11.56
CA LYS A 342 5.02 -4.27 -11.45
C LYS A 342 4.70 -5.74 -11.60
N MET A 343 5.38 -6.39 -12.54
CA MET A 343 5.15 -7.77 -12.92
C MET A 343 6.47 -8.52 -13.15
N GLU A 344 6.34 -9.83 -13.30
CA GLU A 344 7.42 -10.74 -13.69
C GLU A 344 8.09 -10.29 -14.99
N TYR A 345 9.42 -10.16 -14.96
CA TYR A 345 10.20 -10.03 -16.18
C TYR A 345 10.49 -11.43 -16.72
N ILE A 346 10.00 -11.70 -17.93
CA ILE A 346 10.22 -12.99 -18.60
C ILE A 346 11.31 -12.80 -19.63
N LYS A 347 12.47 -13.41 -19.38
CA LYS A 347 13.57 -13.45 -20.35
C LYS A 347 13.23 -14.42 -21.48
N GLY A 348 13.17 -13.90 -22.70
CA GLY A 348 13.03 -14.69 -23.91
C GLY A 348 12.48 -13.87 -25.08
N TYR A 349 11.60 -14.48 -25.87
CA TYR A 349 11.12 -13.90 -27.13
C TYR A 349 9.60 -13.90 -27.17
N THR A 350 9.02 -12.80 -27.65
CA THR A 350 7.60 -12.79 -27.99
C THR A 350 7.29 -13.80 -29.10
N VAL A 351 6.04 -14.27 -29.16
CA VAL A 351 5.59 -15.14 -30.26
C VAL A 351 5.72 -14.43 -31.62
N GLU A 352 5.59 -13.11 -31.65
CA GLU A 352 5.84 -12.29 -32.84
C GLU A 352 7.30 -12.38 -33.31
N GLU A 353 8.26 -12.14 -32.41
CA GLU A 353 9.69 -12.25 -32.71
C GLU A 353 10.08 -13.66 -33.12
N LEU A 354 9.54 -14.67 -32.43
CA LEU A 354 9.80 -16.07 -32.73
C LEU A 354 9.32 -16.42 -34.15
N ARG A 355 8.12 -15.99 -34.54
CA ARG A 355 7.60 -16.17 -35.91
C ARG A 355 8.46 -15.42 -36.93
N ASN A 356 8.85 -14.18 -36.64
CA ASN A 356 9.66 -13.38 -37.56
C ASN A 356 11.06 -13.98 -37.78
N ARG A 357 11.62 -14.64 -36.77
CA ARG A 357 12.92 -15.30 -36.83
C ARG A 357 12.88 -16.68 -37.49
N GLU A 358 11.93 -17.52 -37.10
CA GLU A 358 11.87 -18.93 -37.50
C GLU A 358 10.97 -19.17 -38.73
N GLY A 359 10.19 -18.17 -39.14
CA GLY A 359 9.20 -18.28 -40.20
C GLY A 359 7.92 -18.99 -39.74
N ASN A 360 7.17 -19.51 -40.71
CA ASN A 360 5.91 -20.19 -40.44
C ASN A 360 6.15 -21.51 -39.69
N MET A 361 5.30 -21.80 -38.72
CA MET A 361 5.38 -23.01 -37.90
C MET A 361 4.54 -24.14 -38.50
N SER A 362 4.98 -25.39 -38.30
CA SER A 362 4.13 -26.56 -38.52
C SER A 362 2.97 -26.58 -37.51
N PHE A 363 1.86 -27.22 -37.88
CA PHE A 363 0.68 -27.32 -37.01
C PHE A 363 0.96 -27.88 -35.61
N PRO A 364 1.73 -28.97 -35.42
CA PRO A 364 2.04 -29.47 -34.08
C PRO A 364 2.87 -28.48 -33.23
N ARG A 365 3.79 -27.74 -33.86
CA ARG A 365 4.60 -26.72 -33.17
C ARG A 365 3.78 -25.52 -32.74
N SER A 366 2.90 -25.01 -33.61
CA SER A 366 2.02 -23.91 -33.23
C SER A 366 0.99 -24.35 -32.19
N ALA A 367 0.54 -25.61 -32.22
CA ALA A 367 -0.34 -26.17 -31.19
C ALA A 367 0.27 -26.14 -29.77
N ILE A 368 1.59 -26.26 -29.61
CA ILE A 368 2.27 -26.08 -28.32
C ILE A 368 2.04 -24.66 -27.78
N VAL A 369 2.28 -23.64 -28.62
CA VAL A 369 2.04 -22.22 -28.27
C VAL A 369 0.59 -22.00 -27.86
N ILE A 370 -0.34 -22.54 -28.66
CA ILE A 370 -1.77 -22.38 -28.43
C ILE A 370 -2.22 -23.11 -27.16
N SER A 371 -1.69 -24.30 -26.87
CA SER A 371 -1.99 -25.05 -25.65
C SER A 371 -1.63 -24.23 -24.40
N ASP A 372 -0.43 -23.66 -24.36
CA ASP A 372 0.03 -22.84 -23.22
C ASP A 372 -0.83 -21.58 -23.03
N ILE A 373 -1.17 -20.88 -24.13
CA ILE A 373 -2.10 -19.74 -24.10
C ILE A 373 -3.46 -20.16 -23.55
N LEU A 374 -4.01 -21.29 -24.00
CA LEU A 374 -5.31 -21.78 -23.56
C LEU A 374 -5.32 -22.17 -22.08
N VAL A 375 -4.23 -22.71 -21.55
CA VAL A 375 -4.11 -22.99 -20.10
C VAL A 375 -4.15 -21.69 -19.30
N GLY A 376 -3.43 -20.65 -19.73
CA GLY A 376 -3.47 -19.33 -19.11
C GLY A 376 -4.86 -18.69 -19.17
N LEU A 377 -5.47 -18.64 -20.36
CA LEU A 377 -6.80 -18.05 -20.55
C LEU A 377 -7.88 -18.78 -19.77
N LYS A 378 -7.86 -20.12 -19.75
CA LYS A 378 -8.80 -20.92 -18.94
C LYS A 378 -8.80 -20.46 -17.47
N HIS A 379 -7.62 -20.35 -16.88
CA HIS A 379 -7.46 -19.93 -15.48
C HIS A 379 -7.98 -18.50 -15.22
N ALA A 380 -7.80 -17.60 -16.19
CA ALA A 380 -8.33 -16.24 -16.13
C ALA A 380 -9.86 -16.20 -16.27
N HIS A 381 -10.42 -16.95 -17.22
CA HIS A 381 -11.86 -17.04 -17.49
C HIS A 381 -12.62 -17.60 -16.29
N GLU A 382 -12.08 -18.61 -15.60
CA GLU A 382 -12.64 -19.15 -14.35
C GLU A 382 -12.77 -18.10 -13.23
N ARG A 383 -11.98 -17.02 -13.29
CA ARG A 383 -11.98 -15.89 -12.35
C ARG A 383 -12.71 -14.66 -12.89
N GLY A 384 -13.42 -14.82 -14.01
CA GLY A 384 -14.19 -13.74 -14.64
C GLY A 384 -13.34 -12.69 -15.36
N VAL A 385 -12.05 -12.97 -15.61
CA VAL A 385 -11.15 -12.07 -16.33
C VAL A 385 -11.10 -12.49 -17.80
N ILE A 386 -11.34 -11.55 -18.71
CA ILE A 386 -11.28 -11.74 -20.18
C ILE A 386 -10.17 -10.83 -20.71
N HIS A 387 -9.30 -11.34 -21.57
CA HIS A 387 -8.07 -10.64 -21.99
C HIS A 387 -8.35 -9.47 -22.96
N ARG A 388 -9.19 -9.66 -23.98
CA ARG A 388 -9.65 -8.65 -24.96
C ARG A 388 -8.63 -7.97 -25.89
N ASP A 389 -7.34 -8.07 -25.59
CA ASP A 389 -6.24 -7.53 -26.41
C ASP A 389 -5.11 -8.57 -26.56
N LEU A 390 -5.49 -9.83 -26.78
CA LEU A 390 -4.53 -10.91 -26.92
C LEU A 390 -3.94 -10.88 -28.35
N LYS A 391 -2.61 -10.80 -28.43
CA LYS A 391 -1.83 -10.71 -29.68
C LYS A 391 -0.46 -11.37 -29.52
N PRO A 392 0.26 -11.69 -30.61
CA PRO A 392 1.56 -12.36 -30.54
C PRO A 392 2.62 -11.64 -29.69
N SER A 393 2.60 -10.31 -29.62
CA SER A 393 3.50 -9.52 -28.77
C SER A 393 3.16 -9.57 -27.28
N ASN A 394 1.98 -10.07 -26.90
CA ASN A 394 1.54 -10.24 -25.51
C ASN A 394 1.78 -11.67 -24.97
N VAL A 395 2.51 -12.50 -25.72
CA VAL A 395 2.88 -13.86 -25.31
C VAL A 395 4.38 -14.04 -25.48
N ILE A 396 5.09 -14.39 -24.40
CA ILE A 396 6.55 -14.59 -24.38
C ILE A 396 6.88 -16.06 -24.16
N PHE A 397 7.79 -16.59 -24.97
CA PHE A 397 8.48 -17.84 -24.68
C PHE A 397 9.54 -17.61 -23.60
N SER A 398 9.39 -18.23 -22.43
CA SER A 398 10.37 -18.19 -21.36
C SER A 398 11.55 -19.13 -21.67
N GLU A 399 12.75 -18.59 -21.80
CA GLU A 399 13.95 -19.40 -22.08
C GLU A 399 14.31 -20.30 -20.90
N SER A 400 14.05 -19.88 -19.66
CA SER A 400 14.36 -20.63 -18.45
C SER A 400 13.36 -21.76 -18.22
N GLU A 401 12.07 -21.48 -18.37
CA GLU A 401 10.99 -22.44 -18.07
C GLU A 401 10.57 -23.27 -19.28
N LYS A 402 10.99 -22.89 -20.49
CA LYS A 402 10.66 -23.57 -21.76
C LYS A 402 9.15 -23.67 -22.02
N MET A 403 8.41 -22.61 -21.68
CA MET A 403 6.96 -22.50 -21.89
C MET A 403 6.56 -21.09 -22.30
N PHE A 404 5.35 -20.95 -22.84
CA PHE A 404 4.78 -19.66 -23.22
C PHE A 404 3.97 -19.05 -22.08
N LYS A 405 4.16 -17.75 -21.83
CA LYS A 405 3.45 -16.99 -20.80
C LYS A 405 2.78 -15.76 -21.40
N ILE A 406 1.56 -15.47 -20.94
CA ILE A 406 0.80 -14.27 -21.28
C ILE A 406 1.25 -13.14 -20.35
N ILE A 407 1.61 -11.97 -20.89
CA ILE A 407 2.21 -10.87 -20.10
C ILE A 407 1.30 -9.68 -19.82
N ASP A 408 0.25 -9.45 -20.61
CA ASP A 408 -0.52 -8.20 -20.54
C ASP A 408 -2.02 -8.44 -20.62
N PHE A 409 -2.64 -8.77 -19.48
CA PHE A 409 -4.10 -8.85 -19.39
C PHE A 409 -4.73 -7.45 -19.41
N GLY A 410 -4.83 -6.87 -20.61
CA GLY A 410 -5.90 -5.97 -21.06
C GLY A 410 -6.36 -4.83 -20.14
N VAL A 411 -5.52 -4.30 -19.23
CA VAL A 411 -5.88 -3.17 -18.35
C VAL A 411 -6.27 -1.93 -19.16
N SER A 412 -5.75 -1.84 -20.39
CA SER A 412 -6.05 -0.83 -21.42
C SER A 412 -7.54 -0.71 -21.75
N ALA A 413 -8.27 -1.83 -21.82
CA ALA A 413 -9.70 -1.84 -22.17
C ALA A 413 -10.61 -1.23 -21.09
N PHE A 414 -10.06 -0.91 -19.92
CA PHE A 414 -10.80 -0.40 -18.75
C PHE A 414 -10.49 1.06 -18.43
N LEU A 415 -9.45 1.63 -19.05
CA LEU A 415 -9.12 3.06 -19.00
C LEU A 415 -10.01 3.89 -19.96
N ASP A 416 -10.82 3.23 -20.80
CA ASP A 416 -11.81 3.87 -21.66
C ASP A 416 -12.97 4.43 -20.82
N THR A 417 -12.96 5.75 -20.59
CA THR A 417 -14.10 6.51 -20.07
C THR A 417 -15.15 6.71 -21.17
N GLU A 418 -16.41 6.95 -20.77
CA GLU A 418 -17.59 7.01 -21.66
C GLU A 418 -17.50 8.03 -22.81
N ASN A 419 -16.51 8.94 -22.79
CA ASN A 419 -16.35 10.02 -23.78
C ASN A 419 -15.05 9.94 -24.60
N HIS A 420 -14.13 9.01 -24.31
CA HIS A 420 -12.87 8.88 -25.04
C HIS A 420 -12.51 7.42 -25.23
N THR A 421 -13.11 6.79 -26.25
CA THR A 421 -12.60 5.55 -26.82
C THR A 421 -11.22 5.80 -27.42
N GLN A 422 -10.14 5.57 -26.68
CA GLN A 422 -8.78 5.63 -27.25
C GLN A 422 -8.52 4.51 -28.26
N LEU A 423 -9.45 3.54 -28.38
CA LEU A 423 -9.61 2.70 -29.57
C LEU A 423 -9.67 3.51 -30.89
N THR A 424 -10.01 4.80 -30.84
CA THR A 424 -10.10 5.70 -32.01
C THR A 424 -8.96 6.72 -32.15
N LYS A 425 -8.01 6.81 -31.21
CA LYS A 425 -6.94 7.85 -31.22
C LYS A 425 -5.54 7.33 -31.52
N THR A 426 -5.24 6.05 -31.32
CA THR A 426 -3.94 5.50 -31.68
C THR A 426 -3.96 5.16 -33.18
N GLY A 427 -3.08 5.78 -33.95
CA GLY A 427 -2.78 5.40 -35.35
C GLY A 427 -2.26 3.97 -35.54
N GLU A 428 -2.47 3.06 -34.58
CA GLU A 428 -2.20 1.63 -34.62
C GLU A 428 -3.19 0.84 -35.50
N HIS A 429 -4.05 1.55 -36.24
CA HIS A 429 -4.96 1.00 -37.26
C HIS A 429 -4.27 0.15 -38.35
N ILE A 430 -2.94 0.10 -38.39
CA ILE A 430 -2.17 -0.53 -39.47
C ILE A 430 -1.54 -1.88 -39.07
N ALA A 431 -1.40 -2.23 -37.78
CA ALA A 431 -0.70 -3.46 -37.38
C ALA A 431 -1.46 -4.40 -36.41
N GLY A 432 -2.28 -3.89 -35.48
CA GLY A 432 -2.89 -4.70 -34.41
C GLY A 432 -4.31 -5.23 -34.67
N GLY A 433 -5.05 -4.64 -35.62
CA GLY A 433 -6.50 -4.88 -35.78
C GLY A 433 -6.90 -6.31 -36.17
N GLY A 434 -5.99 -7.12 -36.71
CA GLY A 434 -6.28 -8.48 -37.18
C GLY A 434 -6.34 -9.55 -36.09
N PHE A 435 -5.92 -9.24 -34.86
CA PHE A 435 -5.96 -10.17 -33.73
C PHE A 435 -7.14 -9.94 -32.79
N ILE A 436 -7.73 -8.75 -32.81
CA ILE A 436 -8.88 -8.38 -31.99
C ILE A 436 -10.15 -8.86 -32.69
N ASP A 437 -11.06 -9.47 -31.93
CA ASP A 437 -12.35 -9.93 -32.46
C ASP A 437 -13.14 -8.77 -33.10
N PRO A 438 -13.57 -8.89 -34.38
CA PRO A 438 -14.41 -7.89 -35.04
C PRO A 438 -15.67 -7.54 -34.24
N ILE A 439 -16.25 -8.49 -33.49
CA ILE A 439 -17.42 -8.25 -32.64
C ILE A 439 -17.04 -7.36 -31.46
N LEU A 440 -15.87 -7.58 -30.87
CA LEU A 440 -15.35 -6.75 -29.78
C LEU A 440 -14.97 -5.34 -30.28
N GLN A 441 -14.46 -5.21 -31.50
CA GLN A 441 -14.21 -3.91 -32.13
C GLN A 441 -15.51 -3.13 -32.35
N GLN A 442 -16.57 -3.80 -32.81
CA GLN A 442 -17.89 -3.18 -33.00
C GLN A 442 -18.59 -2.88 -31.66
N ASN A 443 -18.38 -3.72 -30.65
CA ASN A 443 -18.96 -3.56 -29.32
C ASN A 443 -17.91 -3.79 -28.22
N PRO A 444 -17.13 -2.76 -27.84
CA PRO A 444 -16.11 -2.85 -26.79
C PRO A 444 -16.66 -3.24 -25.39
N LYS A 445 -17.98 -3.15 -25.20
CA LYS A 445 -18.66 -3.51 -23.95
C LYS A 445 -18.98 -5.00 -23.85
N ILE A 446 -18.80 -5.79 -24.93
CA ILE A 446 -19.03 -7.23 -24.87
C ILE A 446 -18.07 -7.90 -23.87
N ARG A 447 -18.61 -8.83 -23.09
CA ARG A 447 -17.91 -9.50 -21.98
C ARG A 447 -18.11 -11.00 -22.15
N ASP A 448 -17.63 -11.52 -23.28
CA ASP A 448 -17.75 -12.92 -23.67
C ASP A 448 -16.35 -13.52 -23.88
N VAL A 449 -16.09 -14.69 -23.26
CA VAL A 449 -14.81 -15.42 -23.33
C VAL A 449 -14.49 -15.88 -24.75
N ARG A 450 -15.51 -16.03 -25.60
CA ARG A 450 -15.37 -16.43 -27.00
C ARG A 450 -14.71 -15.36 -27.89
N CYS A 451 -14.56 -14.14 -27.38
CA CYS A 451 -13.72 -13.11 -28.01
C CYS A 451 -12.23 -13.47 -27.90
N ASP A 452 -11.76 -13.97 -26.75
CA ASP A 452 -10.37 -14.41 -26.60
C ASP A 452 -10.09 -15.66 -27.46
N ILE A 453 -11.09 -16.52 -27.67
CA ILE A 453 -11.00 -17.69 -28.58
C ILE A 453 -10.75 -17.25 -30.03
N TYR A 454 -11.36 -16.15 -30.48
CA TYR A 454 -11.07 -15.59 -31.79
C TYR A 454 -9.60 -15.14 -31.86
N SER A 455 -9.13 -14.40 -30.85
CA SER A 455 -7.73 -13.94 -30.78
C SER A 455 -6.73 -15.10 -30.77
N VAL A 456 -7.04 -16.19 -30.07
CA VAL A 456 -6.28 -17.46 -30.14
C VAL A 456 -6.24 -18.00 -31.57
N GLY A 457 -7.39 -18.05 -32.25
CA GLY A 457 -7.47 -18.46 -33.66
C GLY A 457 -6.65 -17.57 -34.59
N ALA A 458 -6.65 -16.26 -34.35
CA ALA A 458 -5.89 -15.29 -35.13
C ALA A 458 -4.38 -15.43 -34.93
N ILE A 459 -3.93 -15.68 -33.69
CA ILE A 459 -2.53 -16.01 -33.38
C ILE A 459 -2.14 -17.34 -34.06
N TRP A 460 -3.01 -18.35 -33.99
CA TRP A 460 -2.73 -19.64 -34.60
C TRP A 460 -2.58 -19.53 -36.12
N TYR A 461 -3.52 -18.84 -36.77
CA TYR A 461 -3.47 -18.54 -38.19
C TYR A 461 -2.20 -17.76 -38.57
N PHE A 462 -1.82 -16.77 -37.77
CA PHE A 462 -0.59 -16.00 -37.98
C PHE A 462 0.67 -16.86 -37.88
N LEU A 463 0.74 -17.80 -36.94
CA LEU A 463 1.89 -18.71 -36.81
C LEU A 463 2.00 -19.66 -38.00
N LEU A 464 0.86 -20.07 -38.58
CA LEU A 464 0.82 -20.98 -39.74
C LEU A 464 1.08 -20.25 -41.05
N CYS A 465 0.49 -19.07 -41.25
CA CYS A 465 0.45 -18.37 -42.54
C CYS A 465 1.40 -17.18 -42.63
N GLY A 466 1.94 -16.69 -41.51
CA GLY A 466 2.78 -15.49 -41.45
C GLY A 466 2.01 -14.17 -41.66
N ARG A 467 0.67 -14.21 -41.66
CA ARG A 467 -0.22 -13.06 -41.85
C ARG A 467 -1.45 -13.17 -40.97
N VAL A 468 -2.07 -12.04 -40.67
CA VAL A 468 -3.33 -11.97 -39.91
C VAL A 468 -4.52 -12.51 -40.72
N PRO A 469 -5.57 -13.03 -40.07
CA PRO A 469 -6.79 -13.44 -40.75
C PRO A 469 -7.49 -12.25 -41.42
N SER A 470 -7.73 -12.33 -42.73
CA SER A 470 -8.42 -11.28 -43.49
C SER A 470 -9.05 -11.83 -44.76
N GLY A 471 -10.28 -11.40 -45.08
CA GLY A 471 -10.98 -11.73 -46.33
C GLY A 471 -11.58 -13.15 -46.35
N SER A 472 -12.12 -13.54 -47.51
CA SER A 472 -12.77 -14.84 -47.73
C SER A 472 -11.79 -16.01 -47.88
N ASP A 473 -10.54 -15.72 -48.24
CA ASP A 473 -9.61 -16.74 -48.74
C ASP A 473 -8.77 -17.39 -47.63
N MET A 474 -9.12 -17.14 -46.35
CA MET A 474 -8.37 -17.64 -45.18
C MET A 474 -8.16 -19.15 -45.23
N ARG A 475 -9.18 -19.91 -45.66
CA ARG A 475 -9.08 -21.36 -45.78
C ARG A 475 -8.02 -21.77 -46.81
N GLU A 476 -8.03 -21.15 -47.97
CA GLU A 476 -7.07 -21.42 -49.05
C GLU A 476 -5.63 -21.09 -48.61
N TYR A 477 -5.44 -20.01 -47.83
CA TYR A 477 -4.14 -19.68 -47.25
C TYR A 477 -3.67 -20.74 -46.26
N LEU A 478 -4.56 -21.28 -45.40
CA LEU A 478 -4.21 -22.37 -44.49
C LEU A 478 -3.83 -23.64 -45.27
N GLU A 479 -4.59 -24.01 -46.31
CA GLU A 479 -4.28 -25.17 -47.16
C GLU A 479 -2.90 -25.06 -47.82
N LYS A 480 -2.49 -23.85 -48.18
CA LYS A 480 -1.17 -23.57 -48.79
C LYS A 480 -0.05 -23.33 -47.76
N SER A 481 -0.38 -23.22 -46.47
CA SER A 481 0.59 -22.84 -45.43
C SER A 481 1.64 -23.92 -45.17
N ASN A 482 1.23 -25.19 -45.22
CA ASN A 482 2.09 -26.34 -45.02
C ASN A 482 1.43 -27.58 -45.64
N SER A 483 2.17 -28.35 -46.46
CA SER A 483 1.66 -29.58 -47.10
C SER A 483 1.19 -30.67 -46.12
N GLN A 484 1.56 -30.59 -44.84
CA GLN A 484 1.18 -31.57 -43.81
C GLN A 484 -0.08 -31.18 -43.02
N ILE A 485 -0.64 -29.99 -43.24
CA ILE A 485 -1.86 -29.56 -42.55
C ILE A 485 -3.06 -30.37 -43.06
N THR A 486 -3.84 -30.94 -42.15
CA THR A 486 -5.00 -31.74 -42.52
C THR A 486 -6.26 -30.87 -42.63
N PRO A 487 -7.31 -31.31 -43.34
CA PRO A 487 -8.60 -30.60 -43.34
C PRO A 487 -9.16 -30.38 -41.93
N THR A 488 -8.93 -31.32 -41.00
CA THR A 488 -9.37 -31.21 -39.60
C THR A 488 -8.62 -30.10 -38.86
N ASP A 489 -7.30 -29.97 -39.09
CA ASP A 489 -6.48 -28.90 -38.51
C ASP A 489 -6.98 -27.52 -38.95
N ILE A 490 -7.31 -27.39 -40.23
CA ILE A 490 -7.88 -26.19 -40.83
C ILE A 490 -9.23 -25.87 -40.19
N ASP A 491 -10.11 -26.86 -40.04
CA ASP A 491 -11.44 -26.68 -39.46
C ASP A 491 -11.35 -26.20 -38.00
N ILE A 492 -10.36 -26.66 -37.24
CA ILE A 492 -10.13 -26.20 -35.86
C ILE A 492 -9.82 -24.69 -35.84
N VAL A 493 -8.87 -24.24 -36.66
CA VAL A 493 -8.48 -22.82 -36.73
C VAL A 493 -9.64 -21.97 -37.26
N MET A 494 -10.32 -22.41 -38.31
CA MET A 494 -11.45 -21.70 -38.91
C MET A 494 -12.65 -21.59 -37.96
N LYS A 495 -12.90 -22.61 -37.13
CA LYS A 495 -13.96 -22.56 -36.10
C LYS A 495 -13.67 -21.49 -35.05
N CYS A 496 -12.40 -21.29 -34.66
CA CYS A 496 -12.01 -20.19 -33.76
C CYS A 496 -12.25 -18.82 -34.41
N LEU A 497 -11.96 -18.70 -35.71
CA LEU A 497 -12.06 -17.47 -36.51
C LEU A 497 -13.47 -17.16 -37.04
N SER A 498 -14.49 -17.92 -36.64
CA SER A 498 -15.85 -17.71 -37.12
C SER A 498 -16.34 -16.28 -36.85
N SER A 499 -16.97 -15.67 -37.85
CA SER A 499 -17.61 -14.35 -37.74
C SER A 499 -18.85 -14.37 -36.83
N SER A 500 -19.52 -15.52 -36.72
CA SER A 500 -20.58 -15.75 -35.74
C SER A 500 -19.97 -16.29 -34.44
N ILE A 501 -20.21 -15.59 -33.33
CA ILE A 501 -19.71 -15.99 -32.00
C ILE A 501 -20.26 -17.34 -31.54
N GLU A 502 -21.49 -17.68 -31.93
CA GLU A 502 -22.16 -18.93 -31.57
C GLU A 502 -21.57 -20.16 -32.29
N ASN A 503 -20.86 -19.94 -33.41
CA ASN A 503 -20.21 -21.01 -34.15
C ASN A 503 -18.77 -21.28 -33.68
N ARG A 504 -18.26 -20.50 -32.73
CA ARG A 504 -16.93 -20.72 -32.13
C ARG A 504 -16.99 -21.82 -31.08
N TYR A 505 -15.82 -22.27 -30.63
CA TYR A 505 -15.74 -23.05 -29.38
C TYR A 505 -16.30 -22.20 -28.22
N HIS A 506 -16.99 -22.83 -27.28
CA HIS A 506 -17.69 -22.15 -26.19
C HIS A 506 -16.74 -21.69 -25.09
N SER A 507 -15.61 -22.37 -24.90
CA SER A 507 -14.64 -22.07 -23.85
C SER A 507 -13.24 -22.60 -24.17
N CYS A 508 -12.22 -22.12 -23.45
CA CYS A 508 -10.88 -22.70 -23.49
C CYS A 508 -10.86 -24.16 -23.02
N GLU A 509 -11.80 -24.56 -22.15
CA GLU A 509 -11.95 -25.94 -21.68
C GLU A 509 -12.40 -26.89 -22.80
N GLU A 510 -13.27 -26.43 -23.72
CA GLU A 510 -13.67 -27.19 -24.91
C GLU A 510 -12.50 -27.35 -25.89
N LEU A 511 -11.74 -26.27 -26.13
CA LEU A 511 -10.70 -26.23 -27.16
C LEU A 511 -9.39 -26.91 -26.74
N LEU A 512 -8.95 -26.76 -25.48
CA LEU A 512 -7.66 -27.26 -25.00
C LEU A 512 -7.39 -28.75 -25.29
N PRO A 513 -8.30 -29.72 -25.02
CA PRO A 513 -8.05 -31.12 -25.32
C PRO A 513 -7.90 -31.40 -26.82
N ILE A 514 -8.62 -30.65 -27.68
CA ILE A 514 -8.52 -30.75 -29.14
C ILE A 514 -7.12 -30.34 -29.59
N VAL A 515 -6.62 -29.20 -29.09
CA VAL A 515 -5.26 -28.71 -29.38
C VAL A 515 -4.20 -29.66 -28.85
N LYS A 516 -4.41 -30.26 -27.67
CA LYS A 516 -3.47 -31.23 -27.10
C LYS A 516 -3.29 -32.47 -27.97
N ASN A 517 -4.38 -32.98 -28.54
CA ASN A 517 -4.32 -34.11 -29.47
C ASN A 517 -3.60 -33.76 -30.79
N ALA A 518 -3.59 -32.49 -31.18
CA ALA A 518 -2.92 -32.02 -32.39
C ALA A 518 -1.39 -31.86 -32.24
N MET A 519 -0.84 -31.95 -31.03
CA MET A 519 0.60 -31.81 -30.79
C MET A 519 1.44 -33.04 -31.19
N GLY A 520 0.79 -34.18 -31.45
CA GLY A 520 1.45 -35.46 -31.80
C GLY A 520 1.29 -36.52 -30.71
#